data_AF-A0A7W0T9X0-F1
#
_entry.id   AF-A0A7W0T9X0-F1
#
_cell.length_a   1.000
_cell.length_b   1.000
_cell.length_c   1.000
_cell.angle_alpha   90.00
_cell.angle_beta   90.00
_cell.angle_gamma   90.00
#
_symmetry.space_group_name_H-M   'P 1'
#
loop_
_entity.id
_entity.type
_entity.pdbx_description
1 polymer ?
#
loop_
_entity_poly.entity_id
_entity_poly.type
_entity_poly.pdbx_seq_one_letter_code
_entity_poly.pdbx_strand_id
1 'polypeptide(L)'
;STQVVGYLMPKVAGVALHAFGEPRWRRDHPIDGNDLVAALLALHDAIAGLHRAGIVIGDCNDLNVLVDGRRVHLIDVDSYQYGGFACPMFSERFVDPRLCDPAGVPVWPHDEASDWFAFAVMAFRSLLGVGPWGGVHQPAYPSKRCPPAARAARRLSIYAPDIVYPRAARPLAILPDELAATFRAIFERDVRGVFPRLELERLRLRRCSTCHEEHGRVRCPLCQTAAQLPPAIVHGRLRWHAIAPADVTLGSYAVTRTSPVWLEGAALWRAGKLGPERIGNVLANLTRAWVGTKLGVGFYRAGGYAVGFVFSPDRGVLDDRIALPRIRGELVDAHATIGTDRAWLWLTTAEAGRVILTCIVIGADASVIAVDTLADAAWANGLLAGLGGACAVGPHLFVPTDDGVARIEVVAGAITQTRIFVETSPHVSAGDRLALSSSPGGGLDVLRRRDAVRMQLT
;
A
#
# COMPACT_ATOMS: atom_id res chain seq x y z
N SER A 1 35.69 -39.82 -6.54
CA SER A 1 34.40 -39.44 -5.91
C SER A 1 34.01 -38.09 -6.46
N THR A 2 32.91 -37.99 -7.20
CA THR A 2 32.38 -36.71 -7.70
C THR A 2 31.59 -36.05 -6.57
N GLN A 3 32.12 -34.97 -6.01
CA GLN A 3 31.42 -34.20 -4.97
C GLN A 3 30.32 -33.36 -5.62
N VAL A 4 29.06 -33.61 -5.27
CA VAL A 4 27.94 -32.75 -5.66
C VAL A 4 27.98 -31.50 -4.79
N VAL A 5 28.16 -30.33 -5.41
CA VAL A 5 28.25 -29.03 -4.71
C VAL A 5 26.97 -28.19 -4.83
N GLY A 6 25.95 -28.68 -5.55
CA GLY A 6 24.66 -28.00 -5.68
C GLY A 6 23.77 -28.56 -6.79
N TYR A 7 22.61 -27.93 -6.96
CA TYR A 7 21.61 -28.23 -7.98
C TYR A 7 21.34 -26.96 -8.82
N LEU A 8 21.26 -27.11 -10.15
CA LEU A 8 20.93 -26.02 -11.06
C LEU A 8 19.56 -26.30 -11.69
N MET A 9 18.68 -25.30 -11.70
CA MET A 9 17.38 -25.38 -12.35
C MET A 9 17.17 -24.24 -13.35
N PRO A 10 16.33 -24.44 -14.39
CA PRO A 10 15.95 -23.37 -15.28
C PRO A 10 15.32 -22.20 -14.51
N LYS A 11 15.72 -20.98 -14.85
CA LYS A 11 15.08 -19.79 -14.30
C LYS A 11 13.65 -19.70 -14.85
N VAL A 12 12.68 -19.78 -13.95
CA VAL A 12 11.26 -19.57 -14.27
C VAL A 12 10.90 -18.09 -14.13
N ALA A 13 9.96 -17.64 -14.96
CA ALA A 13 9.39 -16.30 -14.85
C ALA A 13 8.30 -16.26 -13.76
N GLY A 14 7.94 -15.06 -13.33
CA GLY A 14 6.83 -14.85 -12.40
C GLY A 14 7.17 -13.95 -11.22
N VAL A 15 6.12 -13.49 -10.55
CA VAL A 15 6.21 -12.70 -9.31
C VAL A 15 5.74 -13.57 -8.16
N ALA A 16 6.46 -13.57 -7.04
CA ALA A 16 6.04 -14.30 -5.86
C ALA A 16 4.62 -13.91 -5.43
N LEU A 17 3.77 -14.89 -5.10
CA LEU A 17 2.38 -14.70 -4.69
C LEU A 17 2.27 -13.74 -3.50
N HIS A 18 3.32 -13.67 -2.67
CA HIS A 18 3.51 -12.69 -1.61
C HIS A 18 3.16 -11.25 -2.01
N ALA A 19 3.61 -10.81 -3.19
CA ALA A 19 3.40 -9.45 -3.67
C ALA A 19 1.91 -9.15 -3.93
N PHE A 20 1.13 -10.16 -4.33
CA PHE A 20 -0.32 -10.06 -4.53
C PHE A 20 -1.06 -9.87 -3.21
N GLY A 21 -0.44 -10.21 -2.08
CA GLY A 21 -0.92 -9.93 -0.74
C GLY A 21 -0.58 -8.54 -0.20
N GLU A 22 0.20 -7.75 -0.94
CA GLU A 22 0.70 -6.45 -0.48
C GLU A 22 -0.13 -5.28 -1.05
N PRO A 23 -0.85 -4.51 -0.20
CA PRO A 23 -1.73 -3.44 -0.66
C PRO A 23 -1.01 -2.36 -1.47
N ARG A 24 0.26 -2.05 -1.14
CA ARG A 24 1.06 -1.07 -1.90
C ARG A 24 1.43 -1.61 -3.27
N TRP A 25 1.98 -2.82 -3.34
CA TRP A 25 2.37 -3.44 -4.60
C TRP A 25 1.20 -3.55 -5.57
N ARG A 26 0.02 -3.96 -5.10
CA ARG A 26 -1.21 -4.03 -5.92
C ARG A 26 -1.70 -2.68 -6.48
N ARG A 27 -1.36 -1.56 -5.83
CA ARG A 27 -1.67 -0.23 -6.37
C ARG A 27 -0.72 0.14 -7.48
N ASP A 28 0.56 -0.16 -7.27
CA ASP A 28 1.62 0.17 -8.23
C ASP A 28 1.60 -0.77 -9.44
N HIS A 29 1.05 -1.98 -9.28
CA HIS A 29 0.93 -3.03 -10.28
C HIS A 29 -0.54 -3.51 -10.37
N PRO A 30 -1.42 -2.77 -11.06
CA PRO A 30 -2.81 -3.16 -11.19
C PRO A 30 -2.94 -4.46 -11.99
N ILE A 31 -3.51 -5.47 -11.34
CA ILE A 31 -3.81 -6.79 -11.91
C ILE A 31 -5.33 -6.99 -11.99
N ASP A 32 -5.80 -7.75 -12.97
CA ASP A 32 -7.19 -8.21 -13.00
C ASP A 32 -7.40 -9.24 -11.87
N GLY A 33 -8.41 -9.01 -11.02
CA GLY A 33 -8.71 -9.91 -9.93
C GLY A 33 -9.04 -11.34 -10.40
N ASN A 34 -9.60 -11.52 -11.59
CA ASN A 34 -9.91 -12.84 -12.14
C ASN A 34 -8.67 -13.59 -12.61
N ASP A 35 -7.60 -12.90 -13.00
CA ASP A 35 -6.31 -13.54 -13.29
C ASP A 35 -5.68 -14.09 -12.00
N LEU A 36 -5.80 -13.36 -10.89
CA LEU A 36 -5.41 -13.86 -9.57
C LEU A 36 -6.25 -15.09 -9.18
N VAL A 37 -7.57 -15.08 -9.40
CA VAL A 37 -8.42 -16.25 -9.11
C VAL A 37 -8.00 -17.46 -9.96
N ALA A 38 -7.66 -17.24 -11.24
CA ALA A 38 -7.14 -18.31 -12.10
C ALA A 38 -5.79 -18.86 -11.60
N ALA A 39 -4.89 -18.01 -11.14
CA ALA A 39 -3.63 -18.44 -10.54
C ALA A 39 -3.84 -19.24 -9.24
N LEU A 40 -4.80 -18.85 -8.39
CA LEU A 40 -5.18 -19.61 -7.20
C LEU A 40 -5.78 -20.98 -7.55
N LEU A 41 -6.58 -21.07 -8.63
CA LEU A 41 -7.08 -22.36 -9.14
C LEU A 41 -5.94 -23.24 -9.67
N ALA A 42 -4.95 -22.66 -10.36
CA ALA A 42 -3.77 -23.39 -10.81
C ALA A 42 -2.92 -23.91 -9.63
N LEU A 43 -2.77 -23.10 -8.58
CA LEU A 43 -2.11 -23.52 -7.34
C LEU A 43 -2.87 -24.65 -6.65
N HIS A 44 -4.19 -24.56 -6.58
CA HIS A 44 -5.04 -25.63 -6.06
C HIS A 44 -4.79 -26.95 -6.82
N ASP A 45 -4.80 -26.92 -8.15
CA ASP A 45 -4.55 -28.11 -8.97
C ASP A 45 -3.15 -28.68 -8.78
N ALA A 46 -2.14 -27.82 -8.60
CA ALA A 46 -0.76 -28.23 -8.33
C ALA A 46 -0.62 -28.94 -6.97
N ILE A 47 -1.17 -28.36 -5.90
CA ILE A 47 -1.16 -28.97 -4.55
C ILE A 47 -1.86 -30.34 -4.59
N ALA A 48 -3.04 -30.41 -5.19
CA ALA A 48 -3.78 -31.66 -5.33
C ALA A 48 -3.00 -32.71 -6.16
N GLY A 49 -2.23 -32.27 -7.16
CA GLY A 49 -1.34 -33.13 -7.94
C GLY A 49 -0.20 -33.73 -7.10
N LEU A 50 0.42 -32.93 -6.24
CA LEU A 50 1.47 -33.36 -5.33
C LEU A 50 0.94 -34.36 -4.29
N HIS A 51 -0.21 -34.07 -3.67
CA HIS A 51 -0.86 -34.98 -2.72
C HIS A 51 -1.21 -36.33 -3.36
N ARG A 52 -1.74 -36.34 -4.59
CA ARG A 52 -1.98 -37.60 -5.34
C ARG A 52 -0.70 -38.40 -5.61
N ALA A 53 0.46 -37.74 -5.67
CA ALA A 53 1.76 -38.38 -5.80
C ALA A 53 2.39 -38.78 -4.45
N GLY A 54 1.68 -38.59 -3.33
CA GLY A 54 2.18 -38.88 -1.98
C GLY A 54 3.21 -37.86 -1.46
N ILE A 55 3.19 -36.64 -1.99
CA ILE A 55 4.09 -35.55 -1.61
C ILE A 55 3.30 -34.50 -0.83
N VAL A 56 3.74 -34.17 0.38
CA VAL A 56 3.24 -33.05 1.19
C VAL A 56 4.25 -31.91 1.10
N ILE A 57 3.81 -30.69 0.82
CA ILE A 57 4.69 -29.52 0.65
C ILE A 57 5.37 -29.17 1.97
N GLY A 58 4.62 -29.16 3.08
CA GLY A 58 5.14 -28.82 4.40
C GLY A 58 5.24 -27.32 4.60
N ASP A 59 6.38 -26.71 4.24
CA ASP A 59 6.55 -25.25 4.30
C ASP A 59 5.87 -24.53 3.12
N CYS A 60 4.56 -24.75 2.97
CA CYS A 60 3.75 -24.15 1.92
C CYS A 60 3.54 -22.65 2.20
N ASN A 61 4.22 -21.77 1.46
CA ASN A 61 4.20 -20.32 1.71
C ASN A 61 4.17 -19.49 0.42
N ASP A 62 3.78 -18.21 0.54
CA ASP A 62 3.57 -17.31 -0.60
C ASP A 62 4.85 -16.79 -1.28
N LEU A 63 6.04 -17.08 -0.73
CA LEU A 63 7.32 -16.78 -1.37
C LEU A 63 7.75 -17.90 -2.33
N ASN A 64 7.35 -19.14 -2.04
CA ASN A 64 7.68 -20.33 -2.83
C ASN A 64 6.67 -20.63 -3.96
N VAL A 65 5.71 -19.71 -4.17
CA VAL A 65 4.76 -19.75 -5.30
C VAL A 65 5.02 -18.56 -6.21
N LEU A 66 5.52 -18.81 -7.42
CA LEU A 66 5.68 -17.78 -8.44
C LEU A 66 4.47 -17.76 -9.37
N VAL A 67 3.89 -16.58 -9.58
CA VAL A 67 2.73 -16.35 -10.46
C VAL A 67 3.20 -15.75 -11.78
N ASP A 68 2.92 -16.45 -12.88
CA ASP A 68 3.17 -15.99 -14.25
C ASP A 68 1.83 -15.92 -15.02
N GLY A 69 1.20 -14.75 -14.97
CA GLY A 69 -0.17 -14.55 -15.45
C GLY A 69 -1.16 -15.42 -14.71
N ARG A 70 -1.71 -16.44 -15.38
CA ARG A 70 -2.65 -17.43 -14.82
C ARG A 70 -2.00 -18.75 -14.42
N ARG A 71 -0.67 -18.87 -14.58
CA ARG A 71 0.11 -20.07 -14.22
C ARG A 71 0.81 -19.84 -12.90
N VAL A 72 1.16 -20.95 -12.26
CA VAL A 72 1.99 -20.94 -11.07
C VAL A 72 3.16 -21.90 -11.21
N HIS A 73 4.29 -21.55 -10.59
CA HIS A 73 5.44 -22.40 -10.44
C HIS A 73 5.72 -22.55 -8.95
N LEU A 74 5.83 -23.79 -8.49
CA LEU A 74 6.28 -24.13 -7.14
C LEU A 74 7.79 -24.30 -7.16
N ILE A 75 8.48 -23.64 -6.24
CA ILE A 75 9.92 -23.74 -6.03
C ILE A 75 10.21 -24.25 -4.61
N ASP A 76 11.49 -24.42 -4.28
CA ASP A 76 11.93 -24.86 -2.94
C ASP A 76 11.41 -26.27 -2.57
N VAL A 77 11.40 -27.16 -3.57
CA VAL A 77 10.82 -28.51 -3.50
C VAL A 77 11.69 -29.51 -2.72
N ASP A 78 12.94 -29.16 -2.43
CA ASP A 78 13.87 -29.97 -1.64
C ASP A 78 13.54 -30.00 -0.15
N SER A 79 12.66 -29.10 0.31
CA SER A 79 12.09 -29.12 1.65
C SER A 79 10.84 -30.01 1.78
N TYR A 80 10.29 -30.54 0.69
CA TYR A 80 8.99 -31.23 0.71
C TYR A 80 9.08 -32.57 1.45
N GLN A 81 7.97 -32.95 2.08
CA GLN A 81 7.80 -34.24 2.71
C GLN A 81 7.39 -35.30 1.69
N TYR A 82 8.16 -36.39 1.62
CA TYR A 82 7.89 -37.52 0.73
C TYR A 82 8.41 -38.82 1.33
N GLY A 83 7.57 -39.86 1.36
CA GLY A 83 7.91 -41.15 1.96
C GLY A 83 8.30 -40.99 3.44
N GLY A 84 9.50 -41.45 3.81
CA GLY A 84 10.02 -41.33 5.17
C GLY A 84 10.78 -40.03 5.48
N PHE A 85 10.84 -39.09 4.53
CA PHE A 85 11.56 -37.82 4.69
C PHE A 85 10.57 -36.73 5.11
N ALA A 86 10.63 -36.30 6.37
CA ALA A 86 9.79 -35.23 6.89
C ALA A 86 10.35 -33.85 6.53
N CYS A 87 9.46 -32.90 6.24
CA CYS A 87 9.82 -31.49 6.07
C CYS A 87 10.14 -30.87 7.46
N PRO A 88 11.36 -30.36 7.70
CA PRO A 88 11.71 -29.75 8.98
C PRO A 88 11.40 -28.25 9.03
N MET A 89 11.01 -27.66 7.90
CA MET A 89 10.83 -26.23 7.72
C MET A 89 9.39 -25.82 7.94
N PHE A 90 9.17 -24.56 8.31
CA PHE A 90 7.86 -23.95 8.38
C PHE A 90 7.96 -22.43 8.35
N SER A 91 6.91 -21.81 7.83
CA SER A 91 6.70 -20.37 7.88
C SER A 91 5.61 -20.03 8.88
N GLU A 92 5.92 -19.24 9.91
CA GLU A 92 5.01 -18.86 11.01
C GLU A 92 3.64 -18.34 10.52
N ARG A 93 3.61 -17.66 9.36
CA ARG A 93 2.38 -17.12 8.78
C ARG A 93 1.43 -18.19 8.23
N PHE A 94 1.96 -19.32 7.77
CA PHE A 94 1.25 -20.32 6.98
C PHE A 94 1.09 -21.66 7.70
N VAL A 95 1.84 -21.88 8.77
CA VAL A 95 1.76 -23.09 9.59
C VAL A 95 0.36 -23.31 10.14
N ASP A 96 -0.14 -24.56 10.05
CA ASP A 96 -1.41 -24.94 10.65
C ASP A 96 -1.28 -24.95 12.18
N PRO A 97 -1.99 -24.07 12.92
CA PRO A 97 -1.87 -23.99 14.37
C PRO A 97 -2.41 -25.23 15.09
N ARG A 98 -3.00 -26.20 14.39
CA ARG A 98 -3.37 -27.53 14.94
C ARG A 98 -2.15 -28.43 15.12
N LEU A 99 -1.07 -28.18 14.39
CA LEU A 99 0.20 -28.92 14.48
C LEU A 99 1.19 -28.27 15.46
N CYS A 100 0.87 -27.08 15.96
CA CYS A 100 1.75 -26.29 16.81
C CYS A 100 1.48 -26.48 18.30
N ASP A 101 2.51 -26.22 19.10
CA ASP A 101 2.36 -25.93 20.52
C ASP A 101 1.72 -24.53 20.75
N PRO A 102 1.41 -24.15 22.01
CA PRO A 102 0.87 -22.82 22.31
C PRO A 102 1.80 -21.64 21.96
N ALA A 103 3.09 -21.88 21.73
CA ALA A 103 4.05 -20.87 21.29
C ALA A 103 4.07 -20.69 19.77
N GLY A 104 3.33 -21.53 19.02
CA GLY A 104 3.26 -21.48 17.56
C GLY A 104 4.32 -22.31 16.85
N VAL A 105 5.02 -23.18 17.57
CA VAL A 105 6.08 -24.04 17.01
C VAL A 105 5.47 -25.40 16.62
N PRO A 106 5.66 -25.89 15.37
CA PRO A 106 5.24 -27.24 14.99
C PRO A 106 5.83 -28.31 15.90
N VAL A 107 4.96 -29.14 16.48
CA VAL A 107 5.33 -30.33 17.26
C VAL A 107 4.82 -31.62 16.62
N TRP A 108 4.03 -31.50 15.56
CA TRP A 108 3.55 -32.61 14.73
C TRP A 108 4.04 -32.43 13.28
N PRO A 109 4.30 -33.53 12.54
CA PRO A 109 4.64 -33.45 11.13
C PRO A 109 3.53 -32.77 10.32
N HIS A 110 3.93 -32.11 9.23
CA HIS A 110 2.99 -31.60 8.24
C HIS A 110 2.17 -32.72 7.62
N ASP A 111 0.95 -32.43 7.20
CA ASP A 111 0.05 -33.34 6.50
C ASP A 111 -0.60 -32.66 5.29
N GLU A 112 -1.35 -33.39 4.48
CA GLU A 112 -2.05 -32.79 3.33
C GLU A 112 -2.99 -31.66 3.77
N ALA A 113 -3.59 -31.79 4.95
CA ALA A 113 -4.50 -30.78 5.49
C ALA A 113 -3.79 -29.49 5.89
N SER A 114 -2.53 -29.54 6.35
CA SER A 114 -1.74 -28.34 6.65
C SER A 114 -1.36 -27.57 5.38
N ASP A 115 -1.10 -28.26 4.27
CA ASP A 115 -0.90 -27.60 2.97
C ASP A 115 -2.18 -26.88 2.51
N TRP A 116 -3.36 -27.49 2.70
CA TRP A 116 -4.64 -26.85 2.38
C TRP A 116 -4.98 -25.69 3.31
N PHE A 117 -4.57 -25.76 4.57
CA PHE A 117 -4.63 -24.61 5.47
C PHE A 117 -3.76 -23.47 4.96
N ALA A 118 -2.49 -23.75 4.61
CA ALA A 118 -1.59 -22.76 4.06
C ALA A 118 -2.12 -22.15 2.75
N PHE A 119 -2.70 -22.96 1.86
CA PHE A 119 -3.41 -22.50 0.68
C PHE A 119 -4.53 -21.51 1.03
N ALA A 120 -5.36 -21.82 2.04
CA ALA A 120 -6.42 -20.92 2.48
C ALA A 120 -5.86 -19.59 2.99
N VAL A 121 -4.76 -19.61 3.75
CA VAL A 121 -4.05 -18.39 4.19
C VAL A 121 -3.57 -17.56 3.01
N MET A 122 -2.92 -18.19 2.01
CA MET A 122 -2.45 -17.54 0.79
C MET A 122 -3.61 -16.93 0.00
N ALA A 123 -4.66 -17.71 -0.28
CA ALA A 123 -5.84 -17.25 -1.01
C ALA A 123 -6.51 -16.06 -0.30
N PHE A 124 -6.69 -16.14 1.03
CA PHE A 124 -7.24 -15.06 1.84
C PHE A 124 -6.40 -13.79 1.72
N ARG A 125 -5.08 -13.91 1.90
CA ARG A 125 -4.15 -12.79 1.85
C ARG A 125 -4.07 -12.17 0.46
N SER A 126 -3.99 -12.95 -0.61
CA SER A 126 -3.96 -12.43 -1.98
C SER A 126 -5.29 -11.75 -2.36
N LEU A 127 -6.42 -12.27 -1.88
CA LEU A 127 -7.73 -11.66 -2.13
C LEU A 127 -7.95 -10.38 -1.32
N LEU A 128 -7.46 -10.30 -0.07
CA LEU A 128 -7.80 -9.21 0.84
C LEU A 128 -6.66 -8.25 1.15
N GLY A 129 -5.42 -8.58 0.84
CA GLY A 129 -4.24 -7.78 1.21
C GLY A 129 -3.89 -7.84 2.70
N VAL A 130 -4.41 -8.84 3.42
CA VAL A 130 -4.16 -9.08 4.85
C VAL A 130 -4.35 -10.56 5.15
N GLY A 131 -3.53 -11.12 6.05
CA GLY A 131 -3.69 -12.50 6.52
C GLY A 131 -4.86 -12.69 7.50
N PRO A 132 -5.25 -13.94 7.80
CA PRO A 132 -6.34 -14.25 8.73
C PRO A 132 -6.07 -13.75 10.15
N TRP A 133 -4.80 -13.65 10.53
CA TRP A 133 -4.34 -13.14 11.81
C TRP A 133 -3.84 -11.69 11.71
N GLY A 134 -4.37 -10.88 10.79
CA GLY A 134 -4.06 -9.45 10.67
C GLY A 134 -4.98 -8.56 11.51
N GLY A 135 -4.75 -7.24 11.50
CA GLY A 135 -5.52 -6.29 12.31
C GLY A 135 -5.02 -6.15 13.75
N VAL A 136 -5.66 -5.25 14.50
CA VAL A 136 -5.28 -4.94 15.89
C VAL A 136 -6.38 -5.39 16.82
N HIS A 137 -6.05 -6.25 17.80
CA HIS A 137 -7.02 -6.70 18.79
C HIS A 137 -7.24 -5.61 19.86
N GLN A 138 -8.46 -5.07 19.90
CA GLN A 138 -8.91 -4.02 20.81
C GLN A 138 -10.18 -4.46 21.55
N PRO A 139 -10.08 -5.38 22.52
CA PRO A 139 -11.23 -5.81 23.30
C PRO A 139 -11.68 -4.71 24.26
N ALA A 140 -12.97 -4.73 24.64
CA ALA A 140 -13.55 -3.79 25.59
C ALA A 140 -12.82 -3.74 26.94
N TYR A 141 -12.25 -4.87 27.37
CA TYR A 141 -11.44 -4.97 28.58
C TYR A 141 -9.97 -5.25 28.22
N PRO A 142 -9.02 -4.36 28.57
CA PRO A 142 -7.61 -4.52 28.21
C PRO A 142 -6.97 -5.84 28.65
N SER A 143 -7.43 -6.43 29.76
CA SER A 143 -6.97 -7.73 30.27
C SER A 143 -7.24 -8.90 29.32
N LYS A 144 -8.17 -8.75 28.37
CA LYS A 144 -8.48 -9.78 27.36
C LYS A 144 -7.61 -9.67 26.11
N ARG A 145 -6.74 -8.64 26.01
CA ARG A 145 -5.89 -8.41 24.84
C ARG A 145 -5.04 -9.65 24.56
N CYS A 146 -5.05 -10.05 23.30
CA CYS A 146 -4.29 -11.17 22.76
C CYS A 146 -3.15 -10.60 21.92
N PRO A 147 -1.87 -10.92 22.22
CA PRO A 147 -0.77 -10.51 21.38
C PRO A 147 -0.87 -11.16 19.98
N PRO A 148 -0.32 -10.53 18.92
CA PRO A 148 -0.43 -11.03 17.56
C PRO A 148 -0.01 -12.50 17.39
N ALA A 149 1.13 -12.90 17.95
CA ALA A 149 1.67 -14.26 17.84
C ALA A 149 0.74 -15.34 18.45
N ALA A 150 -0.04 -14.99 19.48
CA ALA A 150 -0.93 -15.94 20.15
C ALA A 150 -2.32 -16.06 19.48
N ARG A 151 -2.61 -15.26 18.45
CA ARG A 151 -3.96 -15.23 17.85
C ARG A 151 -4.31 -16.50 17.11
N ALA A 152 -3.36 -17.08 16.37
CA ALA A 152 -3.57 -18.33 15.65
C ALA A 152 -3.90 -19.48 16.62
N ALA A 153 -3.12 -19.62 17.69
CA ALA A 153 -3.34 -20.62 18.75
C ALA A 153 -4.72 -20.46 19.41
N ARG A 154 -5.22 -19.22 19.56
CA ARG A 154 -6.53 -18.91 20.15
C ARG A 154 -7.68 -18.83 19.15
N ARG A 155 -7.44 -19.10 17.86
CA ARG A 155 -8.43 -18.99 16.78
C ARG A 155 -9.10 -17.61 16.70
N LEU A 156 -8.35 -16.57 17.08
CA LEU A 156 -8.83 -15.18 17.07
C LEU A 156 -8.48 -14.53 15.73
N SER A 157 -9.29 -14.83 14.72
CA SER A 157 -9.08 -14.32 13.36
C SER A 157 -9.57 -12.88 13.20
N ILE A 158 -9.26 -12.29 12.04
CA ILE A 158 -9.70 -10.96 11.62
C ILE A 158 -11.23 -10.80 11.50
N TYR A 159 -11.98 -11.90 11.58
CA TYR A 159 -13.44 -11.89 11.63
C TYR A 159 -14.01 -11.63 13.04
N ALA A 160 -13.18 -11.70 14.09
CA ALA A 160 -13.62 -11.47 15.45
C ALA A 160 -14.02 -9.99 15.68
N PRO A 161 -15.09 -9.73 16.44
CA PRO A 161 -15.69 -8.39 16.58
C PRO A 161 -14.80 -7.38 17.30
N ASP A 162 -13.82 -7.85 18.07
CA ASP A 162 -12.83 -7.06 18.79
C ASP A 162 -11.53 -6.83 17.98
N ILE A 163 -11.48 -7.27 16.72
CA ILE A 163 -10.38 -6.96 15.81
C ILE A 163 -10.70 -5.71 14.99
N VAL A 164 -9.86 -4.70 15.13
CA VAL A 164 -9.84 -3.55 14.21
C VAL A 164 -9.21 -3.99 12.89
N TYR A 165 -10.04 -4.02 11.85
CA TYR A 165 -9.64 -4.39 10.49
C TYR A 165 -8.67 -3.36 9.90
N PRO A 166 -7.53 -3.75 9.28
CA PRO A 166 -6.62 -2.81 8.65
C PRO A 166 -7.26 -2.05 7.49
N ARG A 167 -7.20 -0.72 7.53
CA ARG A 167 -7.80 0.13 6.48
C ARG A 167 -7.16 -0.05 5.10
N ALA A 168 -5.86 -0.37 5.06
CA ALA A 168 -5.14 -0.65 3.83
C ALA A 168 -5.64 -1.92 3.10
N ALA A 169 -6.25 -2.86 3.83
CA ALA A 169 -6.74 -4.13 3.30
C ALA A 169 -8.12 -3.98 2.64
N ARG A 170 -8.43 -4.86 1.68
CA ARG A 170 -9.74 -4.95 1.02
C ARG A 170 -10.78 -5.48 2.02
N PRO A 171 -11.99 -4.93 2.10
CA PRO A 171 -12.92 -5.29 3.16
C PRO A 171 -13.47 -6.69 2.94
N LEU A 172 -13.75 -7.38 4.05
CA LEU A 172 -14.29 -8.75 4.03
C LEU A 172 -15.57 -8.89 3.21
N ALA A 173 -16.41 -7.84 3.20
CA ALA A 173 -17.69 -7.81 2.49
C ALA A 173 -17.60 -8.02 0.97
N ILE A 174 -16.41 -7.84 0.36
CA ILE A 174 -16.23 -8.08 -1.07
C ILE A 174 -16.31 -9.55 -1.43
N LEU A 175 -16.03 -10.46 -0.49
CA LEU A 175 -16.12 -11.90 -0.71
C LEU A 175 -17.59 -12.33 -0.68
N PRO A 176 -18.02 -13.28 -1.53
CA PRO A 176 -19.30 -13.98 -1.38
C PRO A 176 -19.44 -14.60 0.02
N ASP A 177 -20.68 -14.81 0.48
CA ASP A 177 -20.94 -15.32 1.83
C ASP A 177 -20.39 -16.74 2.03
N GLU A 178 -20.49 -17.58 1.00
CA GLU A 178 -20.05 -18.97 0.99
C GLU A 178 -18.52 -19.06 1.15
N LEU A 179 -17.77 -18.27 0.39
CA LEU A 179 -16.31 -18.20 0.49
C LEU A 179 -15.88 -17.60 1.85
N ALA A 180 -16.57 -16.56 2.34
CA ALA A 180 -16.29 -15.99 3.65
C ALA A 180 -16.57 -17.00 4.79
N ALA A 181 -17.65 -17.80 4.67
CA ALA A 181 -17.99 -18.85 5.62
C ALA A 181 -16.96 -20.00 5.60
N THR A 182 -16.45 -20.35 4.41
CA THR A 182 -15.35 -21.32 4.24
C THR A 182 -14.09 -20.84 4.96
N PHE A 183 -13.68 -19.59 4.77
CA PHE A 183 -12.53 -19.04 5.50
C PHE A 183 -12.74 -19.05 7.02
N ARG A 184 -13.90 -18.64 7.53
CA ARG A 184 -14.22 -18.72 8.97
C ARG A 184 -14.19 -20.17 9.48
N ALA A 185 -14.72 -21.12 8.71
CA ALA A 185 -14.66 -22.55 9.06
C ALA A 185 -13.22 -23.02 9.25
N ILE A 186 -12.32 -22.66 8.33
CA ILE A 186 -10.92 -23.06 8.37
C ILE A 186 -10.19 -22.37 9.53
N PHE A 187 -10.31 -21.05 9.67
CA PHE A 187 -9.51 -20.27 10.62
C PHE A 187 -10.04 -20.30 12.06
N GLU A 188 -11.35 -20.45 12.26
CA GLU A 188 -11.95 -20.32 13.60
C GLU A 188 -12.51 -21.65 14.15
N ARG A 189 -12.80 -22.62 13.28
CA ARG A 189 -13.50 -23.88 13.64
C ARG A 189 -12.72 -25.13 13.30
N ASP A 190 -11.46 -24.99 12.91
CA ASP A 190 -10.55 -26.09 12.57
C ASP A 190 -11.09 -27.07 11.52
N VAL A 191 -11.91 -26.57 10.58
CA VAL A 191 -12.24 -27.36 9.38
C VAL A 191 -10.97 -27.51 8.55
N ARG A 192 -10.63 -28.77 8.25
CA ARG A 192 -9.41 -29.18 7.54
C ARG A 192 -9.76 -30.15 6.43
N GLY A 193 -8.86 -30.25 5.46
CA GLY A 193 -9.03 -31.04 4.23
C GLY A 193 -8.92 -30.17 2.98
N VAL A 194 -9.16 -30.78 1.83
CA VAL A 194 -9.05 -30.12 0.52
C VAL A 194 -9.87 -28.83 0.50
N PHE A 195 -9.22 -27.71 0.16
CA PHE A 195 -9.93 -26.45 0.02
C PHE A 195 -11.04 -26.60 -1.02
N PRO A 196 -12.31 -26.20 -0.73
CA PRO A 196 -13.42 -26.35 -1.67
C PRO A 196 -13.20 -25.55 -2.97
N ARG A 197 -12.68 -26.22 -4.00
CA ARG A 197 -12.32 -25.60 -5.29
C ARG A 197 -13.47 -24.79 -5.89
N LEU A 198 -14.69 -25.30 -5.75
CA LEU A 198 -15.90 -24.68 -6.27
C LEU A 198 -16.11 -23.24 -5.78
N GLU A 199 -15.63 -22.90 -4.58
CA GLU A 199 -15.72 -21.54 -4.04
C GLU A 199 -14.88 -20.55 -4.85
N LEU A 200 -13.71 -20.97 -5.34
CA LEU A 200 -12.89 -20.17 -6.26
C LEU A 200 -13.45 -20.20 -7.68
N GLU A 201 -13.97 -21.35 -8.14
CA GLU A 201 -14.59 -21.45 -9.47
C GLU A 201 -15.84 -20.60 -9.62
N ARG A 202 -16.57 -20.35 -8.52
CA ARG A 202 -17.75 -19.45 -8.49
C ARG A 202 -17.37 -18.00 -8.24
N LEU A 203 -16.18 -17.73 -7.69
CA LEU A 203 -15.71 -16.37 -7.45
C LEU A 203 -15.51 -15.65 -8.80
N ARG A 204 -16.34 -14.65 -9.04
CA ARG A 204 -16.19 -13.72 -10.18
C ARG A 204 -16.00 -12.32 -9.62
N LEU A 205 -14.78 -11.81 -9.72
CA LEU A 205 -14.47 -10.44 -9.30
C LEU A 205 -14.93 -9.48 -10.39
N ARG A 206 -15.91 -8.65 -10.06
CA ARG A 206 -16.48 -7.63 -10.94
C ARG A 206 -15.97 -6.28 -10.50
N ARG A 207 -15.62 -5.42 -11.44
CA ARG A 207 -15.29 -4.02 -11.15
C ARG A 207 -16.56 -3.20 -11.03
N CYS A 208 -16.77 -2.51 -9.91
CA CYS A 208 -17.91 -1.63 -9.73
C CYS A 208 -17.83 -0.42 -10.68
N SER A 209 -18.95 -0.06 -11.33
CA SER A 209 -19.00 1.11 -12.21
C SER A 209 -18.96 2.45 -11.46
N THR A 210 -19.28 2.46 -10.16
CA THR A 210 -19.36 3.67 -9.34
C THR A 210 -18.05 3.94 -8.59
N CYS A 211 -17.55 2.96 -7.82
CA CYS A 211 -16.33 3.14 -7.02
C CYS A 211 -15.09 2.45 -7.61
N HIS A 212 -15.22 1.75 -8.74
CA HIS A 212 -14.13 1.06 -9.46
C HIS A 212 -13.39 -0.04 -8.67
N GLU A 213 -13.86 -0.39 -7.49
CA GLU A 213 -13.33 -1.51 -6.71
C GLU A 213 -13.87 -2.85 -7.20
N GLU A 214 -13.04 -3.89 -7.08
CA GLU A 214 -13.41 -5.26 -7.41
C GLU A 214 -14.12 -5.95 -6.24
N HIS A 215 -15.17 -6.72 -6.53
CA HIS A 215 -15.86 -7.55 -5.54
C HIS A 215 -16.54 -8.78 -6.16
N GLY A 216 -16.76 -9.82 -5.36
CA GLY A 216 -17.45 -11.06 -5.76
C GLY A 216 -18.99 -10.98 -5.66
N ARG A 217 -19.52 -9.95 -4.99
CA ARG A 217 -20.97 -9.77 -4.77
C ARG A 217 -21.73 -9.38 -6.04
N VAL A 218 -23.05 -9.62 -6.04
CA VAL A 218 -23.97 -9.17 -7.12
C VAL A 218 -24.10 -7.65 -7.15
N ARG A 219 -24.18 -7.01 -5.98
CA ARG A 219 -24.18 -5.56 -5.81
C ARG A 219 -22.93 -5.12 -5.05
N CYS A 220 -22.41 -3.93 -5.35
CA CYS A 220 -21.19 -3.44 -4.71
C CYS A 220 -21.43 -3.20 -3.20
N PRO A 221 -20.77 -3.97 -2.31
CA PRO A 221 -20.97 -3.81 -0.87
C PRO A 221 -20.44 -2.46 -0.39
N LEU A 222 -19.42 -1.91 -1.05
CA LEU A 222 -18.82 -0.63 -0.68
C LEU A 222 -19.77 0.54 -0.91
N CYS A 223 -20.39 0.60 -2.09
CA CYS A 223 -21.35 1.65 -2.41
C CYS A 223 -22.61 1.55 -1.54
N GLN A 224 -23.03 0.33 -1.19
CA GLN A 224 -24.16 0.10 -0.28
C GLN A 224 -23.86 0.62 1.13
N THR A 225 -22.69 0.29 1.67
CA THR A 225 -22.28 0.77 3.00
C THR A 225 -22.08 2.29 3.02
N ALA A 226 -21.47 2.87 1.97
CA ALA A 226 -21.29 4.32 1.87
C ALA A 226 -22.64 5.07 1.86
N ALA A 227 -23.66 4.53 1.19
CA ALA A 227 -25.01 5.08 1.19
C ALA A 227 -25.73 4.97 2.55
N GLN A 228 -25.21 4.18 3.48
CA GLN A 228 -25.76 3.95 4.83
C GLN A 228 -24.99 4.68 5.93
N LEU A 229 -23.90 5.39 5.61
CA LEU A 229 -23.19 6.21 6.58
C LEU A 229 -24.12 7.34 7.06
N PRO A 230 -24.25 7.56 8.38
CA PRO A 230 -25.14 8.58 8.91
C PRO A 230 -24.71 9.99 8.46
N PRO A 231 -25.62 10.97 8.49
CA PRO A 231 -25.28 12.37 8.25
C PRO A 231 -24.24 12.86 9.27
N ALA A 232 -23.63 14.02 8.96
CA ALA A 232 -22.44 14.54 9.59
C ALA A 232 -22.26 14.18 11.08
N ILE A 233 -21.19 13.44 11.40
CA ILE A 233 -20.84 13.07 12.78
C ILE A 233 -19.97 14.17 13.36
N VAL A 234 -20.26 14.56 14.61
CA VAL A 234 -19.47 15.54 15.37
C VAL A 234 -18.72 14.81 16.48
N HIS A 235 -17.39 14.96 16.49
CA HIS A 235 -16.53 14.46 17.55
C HIS A 235 -15.71 15.63 18.13
N GLY A 236 -16.10 16.14 19.30
CA GLY A 236 -15.52 17.36 19.86
C GLY A 236 -15.80 18.57 18.97
N ARG A 237 -14.75 19.25 18.50
CA ARG A 237 -14.85 20.39 17.55
C ARG A 237 -14.74 19.98 16.08
N LEU A 238 -14.70 18.68 15.78
CA LEU A 238 -14.56 18.17 14.42
C LEU A 238 -15.90 17.66 13.92
N ARG A 239 -16.46 18.30 12.89
CA ARG A 239 -17.58 17.77 12.10
C ARG A 239 -17.02 17.10 10.87
N TRP A 240 -17.52 15.92 10.54
CA TRP A 240 -17.19 15.29 9.27
C TRP A 240 -18.40 14.65 8.61
N HIS A 241 -18.39 14.57 7.29
CA HIS A 241 -19.43 13.92 6.51
C HIS A 241 -18.85 13.29 5.24
N ALA A 242 -19.53 12.29 4.70
CA ALA A 242 -19.18 11.71 3.42
C ALA A 242 -19.34 12.75 2.28
N ILE A 243 -18.47 12.66 1.29
CA ILE A 243 -18.54 13.39 0.02
C ILE A 243 -18.25 12.41 -1.13
N ALA A 244 -18.62 12.76 -2.36
CA ALA A 244 -18.25 11.91 -3.49
C ALA A 244 -16.74 12.05 -3.72
N PRO A 245 -15.99 10.95 -3.97
CA PRO A 245 -14.57 11.04 -4.32
C PRO A 245 -14.28 11.96 -5.51
N ALA A 246 -15.21 12.05 -6.46
CA ALA A 246 -15.12 12.95 -7.62
C ALA A 246 -15.16 14.44 -7.25
N ASP A 247 -15.67 14.79 -6.07
CA ASP A 247 -15.71 16.18 -5.58
C ASP A 247 -14.36 16.62 -4.97
N VAL A 248 -13.42 15.68 -4.75
CA VAL A 248 -12.11 15.97 -4.18
C VAL A 248 -11.16 16.47 -5.28
N THR A 249 -10.75 17.74 -5.18
CA THR A 249 -9.74 18.31 -6.07
C THR A 249 -8.37 18.30 -5.39
N LEU A 250 -7.46 17.47 -5.88
CA LEU A 250 -6.10 17.39 -5.35
C LEU A 250 -5.30 18.65 -5.72
N GLY A 251 -4.62 19.23 -4.72
CA GLY A 251 -3.89 20.49 -4.87
C GLY A 251 -2.61 20.41 -5.71
N SER A 252 -2.10 19.20 -5.96
CA SER A 252 -0.91 18.98 -6.78
C SER A 252 -0.88 17.60 -7.45
N TYR A 253 -0.19 17.51 -8.59
CA TYR A 253 -0.01 16.27 -9.36
C TYR A 253 1.43 16.14 -9.90
N ALA A 254 1.86 14.90 -10.17
CA ALA A 254 3.12 14.63 -10.87
C ALA A 254 2.96 14.86 -12.37
N VAL A 255 3.97 15.49 -12.99
CA VAL A 255 3.97 15.78 -14.43
C VAL A 255 4.13 14.50 -15.23
N THR A 256 3.22 14.27 -16.17
CA THR A 256 3.19 13.14 -17.10
C THR A 256 2.99 13.64 -18.52
N ARG A 257 3.00 12.74 -19.53
CA ARG A 257 2.72 13.12 -20.93
C ARG A 257 1.28 13.59 -21.17
N THR A 258 0.36 13.28 -20.27
CA THR A 258 -1.08 13.55 -20.42
C THR A 258 -1.58 14.70 -19.52
N SER A 259 -0.70 15.31 -18.73
CA SER A 259 -1.08 16.42 -17.86
C SER A 259 -1.02 17.78 -18.58
N PRO A 260 -1.72 18.81 -18.09
CA PRO A 260 -1.74 20.15 -18.71
C PRO A 260 -0.36 20.82 -18.83
N VAL A 261 0.54 20.46 -17.92
CA VAL A 261 1.99 20.65 -18.03
C VAL A 261 2.58 19.27 -18.30
N TRP A 262 3.44 19.12 -19.30
CA TRP A 262 3.99 17.81 -19.69
C TRP A 262 5.48 17.85 -20.03
N LEU A 263 6.11 16.68 -19.97
CA LEU A 263 7.49 16.45 -20.39
C LEU A 263 7.50 15.80 -21.77
N GLU A 264 8.23 16.40 -22.71
CA GLU A 264 8.42 15.86 -24.05
C GLU A 264 9.81 16.19 -24.59
N GLY A 265 10.57 15.14 -24.93
CA GLY A 265 11.97 15.28 -25.31
C GLY A 265 12.80 15.94 -24.21
N ALA A 266 13.61 16.93 -24.58
CA ALA A 266 14.45 17.73 -23.69
C ALA A 266 13.75 19.02 -23.21
N ALA A 267 12.42 18.99 -23.07
CA ALA A 267 11.65 20.19 -22.74
C ALA A 267 10.47 19.91 -21.81
N LEU A 268 10.19 20.90 -20.96
CA LEU A 268 8.97 21.02 -20.18
C LEU A 268 8.02 21.98 -20.91
N TRP A 269 6.77 21.57 -21.07
CA TRP A 269 5.75 22.27 -21.84
C TRP A 269 4.51 22.53 -21.01
N ARG A 270 3.70 23.52 -21.42
CA ARG A 270 2.34 23.74 -20.94
C ARG A 270 1.38 23.98 -22.09
N ALA A 271 0.10 23.80 -21.82
CA ALA A 271 -0.98 24.20 -22.72
C ALA A 271 -1.10 25.73 -22.70
N GLY A 272 -0.88 26.37 -23.85
CA GLY A 272 -1.10 27.80 -24.04
C GLY A 272 -2.41 28.08 -24.80
N LYS A 273 -2.85 29.34 -24.78
CA LYS A 273 -4.09 29.76 -25.47
C LYS A 273 -4.01 29.61 -27.00
N LEU A 274 -2.79 29.68 -27.55
CA LEU A 274 -2.52 29.63 -29.00
C LEU A 274 -1.81 28.32 -29.41
N GLY A 275 -1.66 27.37 -28.49
CA GLY A 275 -0.93 26.12 -28.69
C GLY A 275 0.08 25.83 -27.58
N PRO A 276 0.86 24.74 -27.70
CA PRO A 276 1.89 24.38 -26.74
C PRO A 276 2.93 25.48 -26.52
N GLU A 277 3.19 25.83 -25.26
CA GLU A 277 4.21 26.79 -24.87
C GLU A 277 5.35 26.07 -24.13
N ARG A 278 6.59 26.37 -24.53
CA ARG A 278 7.77 25.81 -23.87
C ARG A 278 8.07 26.57 -22.58
N ILE A 279 8.13 25.86 -21.46
CA ILE A 279 8.50 26.41 -20.15
C ILE A 279 10.03 26.48 -20.03
N GLY A 280 10.75 25.42 -20.43
CA GLY A 280 12.20 25.38 -20.33
C GLY A 280 12.85 24.09 -20.82
N ASN A 281 14.20 24.08 -20.82
CA ASN A 281 15.01 22.89 -21.10
C ASN A 281 15.03 21.96 -19.89
N VAL A 282 14.98 20.64 -20.13
CA VAL A 282 15.13 19.60 -19.10
C VAL A 282 15.84 18.38 -19.67
N LEU A 283 16.24 17.43 -18.83
CA LEU A 283 16.82 16.16 -19.31
C LEU A 283 15.73 15.11 -19.56
N ALA A 284 15.66 14.65 -20.80
CA ALA A 284 14.76 13.59 -21.22
C ALA A 284 14.94 12.34 -20.36
N ASN A 285 13.83 11.74 -19.91
CA ASN A 285 13.77 10.51 -19.10
C ASN A 285 14.45 10.56 -17.71
N LEU A 286 15.11 11.66 -17.35
CA LEU A 286 15.77 11.84 -16.05
C LEU A 286 15.07 12.88 -15.17
N THR A 287 14.17 13.67 -15.75
CA THR A 287 13.47 14.74 -15.05
C THR A 287 12.23 14.23 -14.34
N ARG A 288 12.09 14.61 -13.07
CA ARG A 288 10.86 14.47 -12.28
C ARG A 288 10.33 15.85 -11.94
N ALA A 289 9.03 16.06 -12.09
CA ALA A 289 8.39 17.34 -11.79
C ALA A 289 6.97 17.15 -11.24
N TRP A 290 6.53 18.12 -10.44
CA TRP A 290 5.21 18.19 -9.83
C TRP A 290 4.67 19.62 -9.95
N VAL A 291 3.36 19.72 -10.10
CA VAL A 291 2.66 20.98 -10.34
C VAL A 291 1.53 21.11 -9.35
N GLY A 292 1.45 22.26 -8.69
CA GLY A 292 0.27 22.74 -7.97
C GLY A 292 -0.42 23.86 -8.74
N THR A 293 -1.33 24.58 -8.09
CA THR A 293 -2.16 25.60 -8.74
C THR A 293 -1.39 26.83 -9.22
N LYS A 294 -0.28 27.20 -8.55
CA LYS A 294 0.49 28.42 -8.88
C LYS A 294 1.99 28.18 -9.06
N LEU A 295 2.49 27.07 -8.54
CA LEU A 295 3.89 26.71 -8.48
C LEU A 295 4.06 25.30 -9.04
N GLY A 296 5.17 25.07 -9.73
CA GLY A 296 5.70 23.75 -10.03
C GLY A 296 7.14 23.65 -9.56
N VAL A 297 7.55 22.44 -9.22
CA VAL A 297 8.94 22.11 -8.86
C VAL A 297 9.37 20.88 -9.63
N GLY A 298 10.63 20.82 -10.00
CA GLY A 298 11.20 19.60 -10.53
C GLY A 298 12.70 19.55 -10.33
N PHE A 299 13.27 18.40 -10.64
CA PHE A 299 14.71 18.22 -10.68
C PHE A 299 15.09 17.10 -11.63
N TYR A 300 16.35 17.08 -12.03
CA TYR A 300 16.99 15.95 -12.69
C TYR A 300 18.40 15.74 -12.13
N ARG A 301 18.93 14.53 -12.30
CA ARG A 301 20.30 14.18 -11.90
C ARG A 301 21.07 13.60 -13.08
N ALA A 302 22.26 14.13 -13.35
CA ALA A 302 23.17 13.63 -14.38
C ALA A 302 24.62 13.88 -13.99
N GLY A 303 25.51 12.93 -14.25
CA GLY A 303 26.95 13.08 -14.04
C GLY A 303 27.37 13.41 -12.60
N GLY A 304 26.58 13.03 -11.60
CA GLY A 304 26.84 13.35 -10.19
C GLY A 304 26.30 14.70 -9.71
N TYR A 305 25.69 15.50 -10.59
CA TYR A 305 25.05 16.77 -10.27
C TYR A 305 23.52 16.64 -10.27
N ALA A 306 22.86 17.42 -9.42
CA ALA A 306 21.42 17.57 -9.40
C ALA A 306 21.08 19.02 -9.73
N VAL A 307 20.15 19.21 -10.67
CA VAL A 307 19.63 20.52 -11.03
C VAL A 307 18.18 20.57 -10.60
N GLY A 308 17.85 21.50 -9.72
CA GLY A 308 16.48 21.78 -9.29
C GLY A 308 15.95 23.00 -10.00
N PHE A 309 14.64 23.01 -10.27
CA PHE A 309 13.99 24.16 -10.87
C PHE A 309 12.57 24.36 -10.33
N VAL A 310 12.13 25.62 -10.35
CA VAL A 310 10.72 26.00 -10.17
C VAL A 310 10.15 26.57 -11.45
N PHE A 311 8.83 26.59 -11.57
CA PHE A 311 8.13 27.24 -12.67
C PHE A 311 6.71 27.62 -12.26
N SER A 312 6.04 28.46 -13.04
CA SER A 312 4.60 28.70 -12.92
C SER A 312 3.86 27.91 -14.00
N PRO A 313 2.74 27.22 -13.67
CA PRO A 313 1.99 26.45 -14.64
C PRO A 313 1.36 27.32 -15.72
N ASP A 314 1.06 28.59 -15.42
CA ASP A 314 0.28 29.46 -16.30
C ASP A 314 1.10 30.51 -17.07
N ARG A 315 2.35 30.79 -16.65
CA ARG A 315 3.18 31.86 -17.24
C ARG A 315 4.67 31.70 -16.99
N GLY A 316 5.47 32.53 -17.66
CA GLY A 316 6.91 32.60 -17.45
C GLY A 316 7.66 31.36 -17.95
N VAL A 317 8.93 31.29 -17.57
CA VAL A 317 9.87 30.22 -17.92
C VAL A 317 10.32 29.46 -16.67
N LEU A 318 11.01 28.35 -16.89
CA LEU A 318 11.68 27.56 -15.86
C LEU A 318 12.83 28.37 -15.22
N ASP A 319 12.90 28.34 -13.90
CA ASP A 319 13.96 28.95 -13.09
C ASP A 319 14.77 27.84 -12.39
N ASP A 320 15.99 27.59 -12.86
CA ASP A 320 16.89 26.52 -12.43
C ASP A 320 17.93 26.95 -11.37
N ARG A 321 17.73 28.13 -10.75
CA ARG A 321 18.65 28.67 -9.75
C ARG A 321 18.57 27.99 -8.38
N ILE A 322 17.79 26.92 -8.25
CA ILE A 322 17.68 26.20 -6.98
C ILE A 322 19.03 25.58 -6.64
N ALA A 323 19.64 26.07 -5.57
CA ALA A 323 20.85 25.50 -4.99
C ALA A 323 20.53 24.20 -4.21
N LEU A 324 20.22 23.11 -4.92
CA LEU A 324 19.92 21.83 -4.30
C LEU A 324 21.10 21.33 -3.46
N PRO A 325 20.84 20.72 -2.29
CA PRO A 325 21.88 20.06 -1.50
C PRO A 325 22.46 18.88 -2.29
N ARG A 326 23.67 18.46 -1.92
CA ARG A 326 24.31 17.29 -2.53
C ARG A 326 23.51 16.02 -2.22
N ILE A 327 22.93 15.41 -3.25
CA ILE A 327 22.20 14.15 -3.16
C ILE A 327 23.19 12.98 -3.19
N ARG A 328 23.34 12.28 -2.07
CA ARG A 328 24.20 11.09 -1.92
C ARG A 328 23.40 9.81 -2.14
N GLY A 329 24.10 8.72 -2.48
CA GLY A 329 23.48 7.42 -2.74
C GLY A 329 22.74 7.33 -4.08
N GLU A 330 22.05 6.20 -4.26
CA GLU A 330 21.14 5.94 -5.37
C GLU A 330 19.76 6.54 -5.07
N LEU A 331 19.14 7.22 -6.03
CA LEU A 331 17.79 7.75 -5.86
C LEU A 331 16.77 6.63 -6.06
N VAL A 332 16.12 6.20 -4.98
CA VAL A 332 15.09 5.16 -4.99
C VAL A 332 13.74 5.75 -5.38
N ASP A 333 13.37 6.87 -4.76
CA ASP A 333 12.08 7.52 -4.99
C ASP A 333 12.17 9.03 -4.79
N ALA A 334 11.21 9.76 -5.37
CA ALA A 334 11.04 11.18 -5.15
C ALA A 334 9.55 11.55 -5.23
N HIS A 335 9.13 12.46 -4.36
CA HIS A 335 7.77 12.96 -4.29
C HIS A 335 7.80 14.46 -3.98
N ALA A 336 6.84 15.23 -4.47
CA ALA A 336 6.66 16.59 -4.01
C ALA A 336 5.20 16.95 -3.75
N THR A 337 4.97 17.66 -2.64
CA THR A 337 3.69 18.28 -2.31
C THR A 337 3.82 19.78 -2.53
N ILE A 338 2.92 20.35 -3.33
CA ILE A 338 3.05 21.74 -3.80
C ILE A 338 2.03 22.64 -3.12
N GLY A 339 2.52 23.64 -2.40
CA GLY A 339 1.74 24.76 -1.88
C GLY A 339 1.69 25.91 -2.88
N THR A 340 1.07 27.02 -2.48
CA THR A 340 0.96 28.20 -3.35
C THR A 340 2.24 29.03 -3.44
N ASP A 341 3.08 28.99 -2.40
CA ASP A 341 4.30 29.81 -2.26
C ASP A 341 5.58 28.96 -2.09
N ARG A 342 5.43 27.67 -1.80
CA ARG A 342 6.54 26.74 -1.58
C ARG A 342 6.20 25.30 -1.99
N ALA A 343 7.23 24.53 -2.27
CA ALA A 343 7.15 23.10 -2.52
C ALA A 343 7.90 22.31 -1.44
N TRP A 344 7.37 21.15 -1.08
CA TRP A 344 7.98 20.19 -0.18
C TRP A 344 8.48 19.01 -1.01
N LEU A 345 9.77 19.03 -1.39
CA LEU A 345 10.40 17.99 -2.19
C LEU A 345 11.03 16.94 -1.27
N TRP A 346 10.60 15.70 -1.42
CA TRP A 346 11.06 14.54 -0.69
C TRP A 346 11.87 13.63 -1.59
N LEU A 347 13.07 13.28 -1.14
CA LEU A 347 13.99 12.40 -1.85
C LEU A 347 14.31 11.20 -0.96
N THR A 348 14.09 10.00 -1.50
CA THR A 348 14.45 8.75 -0.86
C THR A 348 15.68 8.19 -1.56
N THR A 349 16.81 8.09 -0.85
CA THR A 349 18.06 7.56 -1.38
C THR A 349 18.53 6.31 -0.63
N ALA A 350 19.19 5.40 -1.33
CA ALA A 350 19.86 4.25 -0.74
C ALA A 350 21.38 4.51 -0.68
N GLU A 351 21.96 4.47 0.52
CA GLU A 351 23.39 4.67 0.75
C GLU A 351 23.89 3.66 1.79
N ALA A 352 24.92 2.88 1.43
CA ALA A 352 25.55 1.88 2.32
C ALA A 352 24.55 0.93 3.02
N GLY A 353 23.52 0.47 2.30
CA GLY A 353 22.49 -0.43 2.83
C GLY A 353 21.43 0.22 3.71
N ARG A 354 21.45 1.56 3.85
CA ARG A 354 20.43 2.34 4.56
C ARG A 354 19.58 3.14 3.58
N VAL A 355 18.31 3.32 3.91
CA VAL A 355 17.40 4.22 3.21
C VAL A 355 17.39 5.56 3.95
N ILE A 356 17.71 6.63 3.24
CA ILE A 356 17.77 8.00 3.75
C ILE A 356 16.64 8.80 3.10
N LEU A 357 15.87 9.50 3.92
CA LEU A 357 14.86 10.44 3.46
C LEU A 357 15.34 11.87 3.69
N THR A 358 15.37 12.67 2.63
CA THR A 358 15.70 14.10 2.69
C THR A 358 14.48 14.92 2.26
N CYS A 359 14.10 15.90 3.08
CA CYS A 359 13.11 16.90 2.74
C CYS A 359 13.80 18.22 2.39
N ILE A 360 13.37 18.84 1.29
CA ILE A 360 13.85 20.12 0.78
C ILE A 360 12.64 21.01 0.60
N VAL A 361 12.56 22.10 1.36
CA VAL A 361 11.50 23.11 1.22
C VAL A 361 12.00 24.20 0.29
N ILE A 362 11.32 24.38 -0.83
CA ILE A 362 11.73 25.23 -1.94
C ILE A 362 10.71 26.36 -2.10
N GLY A 363 11.16 27.61 -2.08
CA GLY A 363 10.31 28.79 -2.33
C GLY A 363 9.98 28.98 -3.81
N ALA A 364 8.87 29.66 -4.08
CA ALA A 364 8.46 30.02 -5.46
C ALA A 364 9.47 30.94 -6.18
N ASP A 365 10.41 31.53 -5.45
CA ASP A 365 11.52 32.37 -5.93
C ASP A 365 12.82 31.58 -6.18
N ALA A 366 12.73 30.24 -6.24
CA ALA A 366 13.85 29.31 -6.37
C ALA A 366 14.81 29.27 -5.17
N SER A 367 14.46 29.87 -4.02
CA SER A 367 15.25 29.76 -2.80
C SER A 367 15.04 28.40 -2.11
N VAL A 368 16.08 27.89 -1.44
CA VAL A 368 15.96 26.75 -0.52
C VAL A 368 15.69 27.29 0.87
N ILE A 369 14.46 27.08 1.37
CA ILE A 369 13.98 27.58 2.67
C ILE A 369 14.51 26.72 3.82
N ALA A 370 14.51 25.40 3.65
CA ALA A 370 14.99 24.45 4.64
C ALA A 370 15.40 23.13 3.97
N VAL A 371 16.35 22.43 4.59
CA VAL A 371 16.76 21.07 4.23
C VAL A 371 16.90 20.27 5.51
N ASP A 372 16.30 19.09 5.55
CA ASP A 372 16.43 18.17 6.69
C ASP A 372 16.55 16.71 6.23
N THR A 373 17.28 15.90 6.98
CA THR A 373 17.51 14.48 6.69
C THR A 373 17.04 13.62 7.87
N LEU A 374 16.11 12.73 7.59
CA LEU A 374 15.29 12.05 8.61
C LEU A 374 15.75 10.61 8.90
N ALA A 375 17.03 10.31 8.72
CA ALA A 375 17.59 8.95 8.75
C ALA A 375 17.34 8.18 10.08
N ASP A 376 17.20 8.89 11.21
CA ASP A 376 17.09 8.28 12.55
C ASP A 376 15.94 8.87 13.41
N ALA A 377 15.03 9.63 12.79
CA ALA A 377 13.92 10.24 13.50
C ALA A 377 12.79 9.22 13.76
N ALA A 378 12.58 8.81 15.01
CA ALA A 378 11.51 7.88 15.40
C ALA A 378 10.11 8.28 14.89
N TRP A 379 9.88 9.59 14.67
CA TRP A 379 8.64 10.14 14.11
C TRP A 379 8.55 10.04 12.57
N ALA A 380 9.67 9.94 11.85
CA ALA A 380 9.69 9.90 10.39
C ALA A 380 9.20 8.57 9.81
N ASN A 381 9.40 7.46 10.52
CA ASN A 381 8.96 6.13 10.09
C ASN A 381 7.42 6.03 9.95
N GLY A 382 6.67 6.74 10.80
CA GLY A 382 5.20 6.81 10.70
C GLY A 382 4.69 7.78 9.62
N LEU A 383 5.43 8.85 9.33
CA LEU A 383 5.05 9.84 8.30
C LEU A 383 5.36 9.39 6.89
N LEU A 384 6.43 8.62 6.70
CA LEU A 384 6.88 8.12 5.38
C LEU A 384 5.74 7.48 4.59
N ALA A 385 4.90 6.70 5.26
CA ALA A 385 3.74 6.05 4.64
C ALA A 385 2.71 7.06 4.11
N GLY A 386 2.56 8.21 4.76
CA GLY A 386 1.58 9.27 4.45
C GLY A 386 2.06 10.36 3.51
N LEU A 387 3.36 10.50 3.24
CA LEU A 387 3.90 11.62 2.45
C LEU A 387 3.30 11.71 1.05
N GLY A 388 3.04 10.57 0.39
CA GLY A 388 2.40 10.55 -0.92
C GLY A 388 0.95 11.08 -0.94
N GLY A 389 0.33 11.18 0.24
CA GLY A 389 -1.01 11.71 0.45
C GLY A 389 -1.03 13.07 1.15
N ALA A 390 0.11 13.75 1.30
CA ALA A 390 0.16 15.02 2.00
C ALA A 390 -0.51 16.17 1.23
N CYS A 391 -0.92 17.22 1.96
CA CYS A 391 -1.52 18.43 1.42
C CYS A 391 -0.80 19.66 2.01
N ALA A 392 -0.33 20.56 1.15
CA ALA A 392 0.31 21.80 1.56
C ALA A 392 -0.70 22.96 1.57
N VAL A 393 -0.74 23.73 2.66
CA VAL A 393 -1.63 24.89 2.82
C VAL A 393 -0.87 26.01 3.53
N GLY A 394 -0.61 27.10 2.80
CA GLY A 394 0.27 28.17 3.28
C GLY A 394 1.64 27.62 3.69
N PRO A 395 2.16 27.97 4.88
CA PRO A 395 3.47 27.47 5.34
C PRO A 395 3.43 26.05 5.89
N HIS A 396 2.25 25.42 5.95
CA HIS A 396 2.05 24.13 6.62
C HIS A 396 1.97 22.99 5.60
N LEU A 397 2.53 21.85 5.98
CA LEU A 397 2.30 20.57 5.33
C LEU A 397 1.48 19.67 6.26
N PHE A 398 0.32 19.22 5.79
CA PHE A 398 -0.51 18.25 6.49
C PHE A 398 -0.24 16.86 5.92
N VAL A 399 0.11 15.91 6.78
CA VAL A 399 0.44 14.54 6.41
C VAL A 399 -0.54 13.59 7.10
N PRO A 400 -1.21 12.70 6.36
CA PRO A 400 -2.07 11.70 6.97
C PRO A 400 -1.23 10.61 7.67
N THR A 401 -1.57 10.24 8.90
CA THR A 401 -0.94 9.13 9.64
C THR A 401 -2.01 8.25 10.28
N ASP A 402 -1.61 7.10 10.83
CA ASP A 402 -2.51 6.21 11.57
C ASP A 402 -2.91 6.79 12.95
N ASP A 403 -2.14 7.76 13.46
CA ASP A 403 -2.42 8.48 14.71
C ASP A 403 -3.20 9.79 14.50
N GLY A 404 -3.52 10.13 13.24
CA GLY A 404 -4.23 11.35 12.85
C GLY A 404 -3.47 12.17 11.81
N VAL A 405 -3.97 13.36 11.49
CA VAL A 405 -3.27 14.29 10.62
C VAL A 405 -2.14 14.96 11.40
N ALA A 406 -0.91 14.82 10.91
CA ALA A 406 0.25 15.54 11.42
C ALA A 406 0.42 16.87 10.67
N ARG A 407 0.85 17.91 11.37
CA ARG A 407 1.24 19.20 10.79
C ARG A 407 2.74 19.37 10.89
N ILE A 408 3.36 19.64 9.75
CA ILE A 408 4.80 19.87 9.60
C ILE A 408 5.02 21.33 9.19
N GLU A 409 6.04 21.95 9.78
CA GLU A 409 6.43 23.33 9.55
C GLU A 409 7.94 23.47 9.48
N VAL A 410 8.41 24.59 8.92
CA VAL A 410 9.79 25.03 9.07
C VAL A 410 9.85 25.96 10.29
N VAL A 411 10.50 25.51 11.36
CA VAL A 411 10.70 26.29 12.60
C VAL A 411 12.19 26.55 12.77
N ALA A 412 12.59 27.82 12.76
CA ALA A 412 13.99 28.22 12.87
C ALA A 412 14.94 27.49 11.88
N GLY A 413 14.46 27.23 10.65
CA GLY A 413 15.22 26.53 9.61
C GLY A 413 15.18 24.99 9.67
N ALA A 414 14.60 24.41 10.72
CA ALA A 414 14.44 22.96 10.87
C ALA A 414 13.03 22.51 10.46
N ILE A 415 12.91 21.31 9.89
CA ILE A 415 11.62 20.74 9.47
C ILE A 415 11.06 19.92 10.63
N THR A 416 9.99 20.42 11.25
CA THR A 416 9.49 19.87 12.52
C THR A 416 8.00 19.52 12.42
N GLN A 417 7.63 18.37 12.99
CA GLN A 417 6.23 18.07 13.29
C GLN A 417 5.77 18.92 14.47
N THR A 418 4.98 19.96 14.22
CA THR A 418 4.54 20.91 15.27
C THR A 418 3.28 20.46 15.98
N ARG A 419 2.48 19.58 15.36
CA ARG A 419 1.20 19.12 15.93
C ARG A 419 0.74 17.79 15.33
N ILE A 420 0.00 17.01 16.12
CA ILE A 420 -0.86 15.91 15.64
C ILE A 420 -2.30 16.21 16.06
N PHE A 421 -3.24 16.09 15.13
CA PHE A 421 -4.69 16.19 15.37
C PHE A 421 -5.25 14.79 15.62
N VAL A 422 -5.03 14.25 16.83
CA VAL A 422 -5.38 12.87 17.19
C VAL A 422 -6.86 12.54 17.03
N GLU A 423 -7.73 13.54 17.13
CA GLU A 423 -9.18 13.44 16.90
C GLU A 423 -9.54 13.03 15.48
N THR A 424 -8.60 13.16 14.53
CA THR A 424 -8.80 12.74 13.13
C THR A 424 -8.45 11.27 12.88
N SER A 425 -7.75 10.58 13.80
CA SER A 425 -7.34 9.17 13.64
C SER A 425 -8.50 8.19 13.34
N PRO A 426 -9.75 8.40 13.81
CA PRO A 426 -10.87 7.54 13.40
C PRO A 426 -11.25 7.71 11.92
N HIS A 427 -10.76 8.75 11.24
CA HIS A 427 -11.19 9.14 9.89
C HIS A 427 -10.05 9.30 8.88
N VAL A 428 -8.79 9.26 9.32
CA VAL A 428 -7.60 9.29 8.45
C VAL A 428 -6.66 8.13 8.78
N SER A 429 -5.86 7.71 7.83
CA SER A 429 -4.77 6.72 7.96
C SER A 429 -3.62 7.08 7.03
N ALA A 430 -2.44 6.52 7.28
CA ALA A 430 -1.26 6.83 6.47
C ALA A 430 -1.40 6.49 4.98
N GLY A 431 -2.37 5.64 4.59
CA GLY A 431 -2.64 5.31 3.19
C GLY A 431 -3.57 6.29 2.45
N ASP A 432 -4.14 7.28 3.14
CA ASP A 432 -5.12 8.21 2.57
C ASP A 432 -4.44 9.42 1.89
N ARG A 433 -5.21 10.18 1.09
CA ARG A 433 -4.75 11.43 0.47
C ARG A 433 -5.55 12.61 1.01
N LEU A 434 -4.86 13.69 1.31
CA LEU A 434 -5.44 14.92 1.81
C LEU A 434 -5.59 15.94 0.69
N ALA A 435 -6.65 16.74 0.74
CA ALA A 435 -6.87 17.88 -0.14
C ALA A 435 -7.56 19.00 0.63
N LEU A 436 -7.24 20.25 0.31
CA LEU A 436 -7.96 21.39 0.86
C LEU A 436 -9.34 21.49 0.19
N SER A 437 -10.41 21.58 0.98
CA SER A 437 -11.76 21.70 0.44
C SER A 437 -11.96 23.04 -0.27
N SER A 438 -12.58 23.01 -1.45
CA SER A 438 -13.03 24.18 -2.21
C SER A 438 -14.40 24.71 -1.78
N SER A 439 -15.06 24.06 -0.81
CA SER A 439 -16.44 24.39 -0.44
C SER A 439 -16.55 25.57 0.55
N PRO A 440 -17.68 26.31 0.54
CA PRO A 440 -17.95 27.37 1.50
C PRO A 440 -17.90 26.83 2.93
N GLY A 441 -17.03 27.40 3.77
CA GLY A 441 -16.73 26.91 5.13
C GLY A 441 -15.38 26.22 5.29
N GLY A 442 -14.65 25.98 4.19
CA GLY A 442 -13.32 25.37 4.22
C GLY A 442 -13.35 23.93 4.73
N GLY A 443 -12.17 23.41 5.07
CA GLY A 443 -12.01 22.05 5.60
C GLY A 443 -10.93 21.25 4.89
N LEU A 444 -10.71 20.04 5.39
CA LEU A 444 -9.76 19.09 4.85
C LEU A 444 -10.53 17.88 4.32
N ASP A 445 -10.44 17.65 3.01
CA ASP A 445 -10.99 16.47 2.36
C ASP A 445 -9.97 15.34 2.48
N VAL A 446 -10.44 14.17 2.93
CA VAL A 446 -9.66 12.94 3.02
C VAL A 446 -10.19 12.02 1.94
N LEU A 447 -9.43 11.90 0.86
CA LEU A 447 -9.66 10.91 -0.18
C LEU A 447 -9.04 9.59 0.25
N ARG A 448 -9.90 8.64 0.60
CA ARG A 448 -9.49 7.28 0.91
C ARG A 448 -9.57 6.44 -0.35
N ARG A 449 -9.11 5.19 -0.25
CA ARG A 449 -9.17 4.23 -1.36
C ARG A 449 -10.60 4.03 -1.90
N ARG A 450 -11.64 4.17 -1.06
CA ARG A 450 -13.01 3.73 -1.38
C ARG A 450 -14.08 4.80 -1.27
N ASP A 451 -13.79 5.84 -0.52
CA ASP A 451 -14.71 6.92 -0.21
C ASP A 451 -13.91 8.21 -0.02
N ALA A 452 -14.63 9.31 0.13
CA ALA A 452 -14.05 10.55 0.57
C ALA A 452 -14.88 11.10 1.72
N VAL A 453 -14.19 11.74 2.66
CA VAL A 453 -14.86 12.48 3.73
C VAL A 453 -14.34 13.89 3.78
N ARG A 454 -15.22 14.81 4.16
CA ARG A 454 -14.85 16.17 4.48
C ARG A 454 -14.76 16.32 5.98
N MET A 455 -13.66 16.88 6.47
CA MET A 455 -13.46 17.25 7.86
C MET A 455 -13.46 18.76 8.02
N GLN A 456 -14.29 19.28 8.91
CA GLN A 456 -14.45 20.71 9.20
C GLN A 456 -14.39 20.93 10.71
N LEU A 457 -13.80 22.06 11.11
CA LEU A 457 -13.95 22.52 12.47
C LEU A 457 -15.34 23.14 12.64
N THR A 458 -16.03 22.78 13.73
CA THR A 458 -17.33 23.34 14.12
C THR A 458 -17.21 24.70 14.77
#